data_AF-A0A6V7VZD7-F1
#
_entry.id   AF-A0A6V7VZD7-F1
#
_cell.length_a   1.000
_cell.length_b   1.000
_cell.length_c   1.000
_cell.angle_alpha   90.00
_cell.angle_beta   90.00
_cell.angle_gamma   90.00
#
_symmetry.space_group_name_H-M   'P 1'
#
loop_
_entity.id
_entity.type
_entity.pdbx_description
1 polymer ?
#
loop_
_entity_poly.entity_id
_entity_poly.type
_entity_poly.pdbx_seq_one_letter_code
_entity_poly.pdbx_strand_id
1 'polypeptide(L)'
;MSPFFSLFLFLLFCISNNETAKILFTFYHDRGSHFGSMLPLMEKLASNGHSVYVLDTIFSINKSKLINYHRAQLPQDDEGKKLKRLLLISFGLKQILLLLLMNFLNMETIKLEY
;
A
#
# COMPACT_ATOMS: atom_id res chain seq x y z
N MET A 1 58.66 -2.06 2.35
CA MET A 1 57.50 -1.66 3.19
C MET A 1 57.13 -2.83 4.08
N SER A 2 56.74 -2.61 5.33
CA SER A 2 56.42 -3.71 6.25
C SER A 2 55.16 -4.46 5.78
N PRO A 3 55.08 -5.78 5.93
CA PRO A 3 53.92 -6.57 5.51
C PRO A 3 52.63 -6.13 6.23
N PHE A 4 52.76 -5.58 7.44
CA PHE A 4 51.66 -4.99 8.20
C PHE A 4 51.01 -3.80 7.50
N PHE A 5 51.80 -2.97 6.80
CA PHE A 5 51.27 -1.82 6.07
C PHE A 5 50.44 -2.25 4.87
N SER A 6 50.85 -3.32 4.17
CA SER A 6 50.09 -3.90 3.06
C SER A 6 48.78 -4.53 3.52
N LEU A 7 48.79 -5.24 4.66
CA LEU A 7 47.58 -5.83 5.24
C LEU A 7 46.57 -4.73 5.64
N PHE A 8 47.08 -3.65 6.24
CA PHE A 8 46.27 -2.50 6.63
C PHE A 8 45.61 -1.81 5.42
N LEU A 9 46.37 -1.58 4.34
CA LEU A 9 45.81 -1.01 3.12
C LEU A 9 44.75 -1.92 2.47
N PHE A 10 44.98 -3.24 2.48
CA PHE A 10 44.04 -4.21 1.96
C PHE A 10 42.70 -4.20 2.73
N LEU A 11 42.76 -4.16 4.06
CA LEU A 11 41.58 -4.04 4.92
C LEU A 11 40.80 -2.73 4.66
N LEU A 12 41.51 -1.61 4.50
CA LEU A 12 40.91 -0.32 4.13
C LEU A 12 40.18 -0.38 2.78
N PHE A 13 40.79 -1.03 1.80
CA PHE A 13 40.20 -1.21 0.48
C PHE A 13 38.95 -2.09 0.53
N CYS A 14 38.96 -3.17 1.32
CA CYS A 14 37.78 -4.02 1.52
C CYS A 14 36.61 -3.26 2.17
N ILE A 15 36.88 -2.37 3.13
CA ILE A 15 35.85 -1.55 3.78
C ILE A 15 35.28 -0.49 2.82
N SER A 16 36.12 0.05 1.93
CA SER A 16 35.71 1.08 0.96
C SER A 16 34.74 0.57 -0.11
N ASN A 17 34.71 -0.73 -0.39
CA ASN A 17 33.85 -1.31 -1.43
C ASN A 17 32.47 -1.74 -0.92
N ASN A 18 32.09 -1.37 0.31
CA ASN A 18 30.73 -1.59 0.79
C ASN A 18 29.79 -0.57 0.14
N GLU A 19 29.12 -0.97 -0.95
CA GLU A 19 28.13 -0.16 -1.64
C GLU A 19 26.85 -0.03 -0.81
N THR A 20 26.79 0.96 0.06
CA THR A 20 25.58 1.30 0.82
C THR A 20 24.61 2.12 -0.05
N ALA A 21 23.69 1.45 -0.74
CA ALA A 21 22.61 2.12 -1.46
C ALA A 21 21.59 2.81 -0.52
N LYS A 22 21.02 3.93 -0.99
CA LYS A 22 19.83 4.56 -0.42
C LYS A 22 18.61 4.10 -1.21
N ILE A 23 17.68 3.42 -0.55
CA ILE A 23 16.56 2.73 -1.20
C ILE A 23 15.26 3.33 -0.68
N LEU A 24 14.38 3.76 -1.58
CA LEU A 24 13.08 4.32 -1.26
C LEU A 24 11.97 3.35 -1.70
N PHE A 25 11.13 2.94 -0.74
CA PHE A 25 9.91 2.19 -0.99
C PHE A 25 8.70 3.12 -0.91
N THR A 26 7.87 3.09 -1.94
CA THR A 26 6.61 3.82 -1.99
C THR A 26 5.45 2.82 -2.09
N PHE A 27 4.51 2.90 -1.16
CA PHE A 27 3.32 2.05 -1.16
C PHE A 27 2.10 2.91 -1.51
N TYR A 28 1.56 2.70 -2.72
CA TYR A 28 0.41 3.47 -3.22
C TYR A 28 -0.95 2.99 -2.69
N HIS A 29 -0.98 1.89 -1.94
CA HIS A 29 -2.23 1.27 -1.51
C HIS A 29 -2.34 1.13 0.00
N ASP A 30 -3.49 1.58 0.50
CA ASP A 30 -3.95 1.57 1.90
C ASP A 30 -4.24 0.15 2.45
N ARG A 31 -3.64 -0.89 1.84
CA ARG A 31 -3.78 -2.28 2.25
C ARG A 31 -2.46 -2.78 2.84
N GLY A 32 -2.45 -2.95 4.16
CA GLY A 32 -1.28 -3.39 4.93
C GLY A 32 -0.65 -4.72 4.47
N SER A 33 -1.34 -5.52 3.65
CA SER A 33 -0.83 -6.78 3.10
C SER A 33 0.37 -6.59 2.16
N HIS A 34 0.41 -5.54 1.34
CA HIS A 34 1.55 -5.28 0.44
C HIS A 34 2.78 -4.78 1.20
N PHE A 35 2.55 -4.03 2.27
CA PHE A 35 3.61 -3.59 3.16
C PHE A 35 4.21 -4.78 3.93
N GLY A 36 3.35 -5.61 4.52
CA GLY A 36 3.77 -6.78 5.31
C GLY A 36 4.57 -7.80 4.50
N SER A 37 4.24 -8.03 3.22
CA SER A 37 4.99 -8.97 2.38
C SER A 37 6.38 -8.47 2.00
N MET A 38 6.59 -7.15 1.93
CA MET A 38 7.89 -6.55 1.61
C MET A 38 8.75 -6.28 2.84
N LEU A 39 8.19 -6.38 4.05
CA LEU A 39 8.91 -6.12 5.30
C LEU A 39 10.20 -6.95 5.44
N PRO A 40 10.20 -8.28 5.21
CA PRO A 40 11.42 -9.08 5.33
C PRO A 40 12.53 -8.65 4.36
N LEU A 41 12.16 -8.22 3.15
CA LEU A 41 13.11 -7.72 2.15
C LEU A 41 13.72 -6.39 2.61
N MET A 42 12.89 -5.46 3.07
CA MET A 42 13.34 -4.16 3.58
C MET A 42 14.26 -4.31 4.79
N GLU A 43 13.93 -5.22 5.72
CA GLU A 43 14.79 -5.53 6.87
C GLU A 43 16.11 -6.16 6.45
N LYS A 44 16.08 -7.07 5.46
CA LYS A 44 17.31 -7.69 4.96
C LYS A 44 18.23 -6.65 4.32
N LEU A 45 17.69 -5.75 3.51
CA LEU A 45 18.44 -4.65 2.90
C LEU A 45 19.04 -3.72 3.97
N ALA A 46 18.25 -3.34 4.99
CA ALA A 46 18.74 -2.54 6.09
C ALA A 46 19.84 -3.24 6.89
N SER A 47 19.68 -4.54 7.16
CA SER A 47 20.69 -5.35 7.87
C SER A 47 22.02 -5.49 7.11
N ASN A 48 21.97 -5.38 5.78
CA ASN A 48 23.15 -5.38 4.91
C ASN A 48 23.83 -4.00 4.82
N GLY A 49 23.34 -2.99 5.55
CA GLY A 49 23.93 -1.64 5.59
C GLY A 49 23.31 -0.65 4.59
N HIS A 50 22.25 -1.03 3.87
CA HIS A 50 21.53 -0.09 3.00
C HIS A 50 20.67 0.86 3.84
N SER A 51 20.57 2.12 3.40
CA SER A 51 19.66 3.08 4.00
C SER A 51 18.27 2.92 3.37
N VAL A 52 17.35 2.28 4.09
CA VAL A 52 16.00 2.01 3.61
C VAL A 52 15.03 3.07 4.14
N TYR A 53 14.30 3.69 3.22
CA TYR A 53 13.27 4.68 3.49
C TYR A 53 11.92 4.16 2.99
N VAL A 54 10.88 4.33 3.79
CA VAL A 54 9.51 3.98 3.42
C VAL A 54 8.64 5.22 3.49
N LEU A 55 8.04 5.59 2.36
CA LEU A 55 6.93 6.53 2.33
C LEU A 55 5.65 5.77 2.67
N ASP A 56 5.23 5.92 3.91
CA ASP A 56 4.12 5.21 4.51
C ASP A 56 2.90 6.13 4.62
N THR A 57 1.78 5.64 4.12
CA THR A 57 0.47 6.30 4.14
C THR A 57 -0.43 5.66 5.20
N ILE A 58 -0.05 4.47 5.69
CA ILE A 58 -0.81 3.64 6.62
C ILE A 58 -0.14 3.69 8.00
N PHE A 59 -0.91 3.73 9.07
CA PHE A 59 -0.32 3.57 10.41
C PHE A 59 -0.10 2.08 10.71
N SER A 60 1.09 1.53 10.41
CA SER A 60 1.47 0.22 10.92
C SER A 60 1.97 0.31 12.38
N ILE A 61 1.45 -0.56 13.25
CA ILE A 61 1.86 -0.69 14.67
C ILE A 61 3.18 -1.45 14.80
N ASN A 62 3.49 -2.36 13.86
CA ASN A 62 4.74 -3.13 13.82
C ASN A 62 5.70 -2.51 12.79
N LYS A 63 6.37 -1.43 13.19
CA LYS A 63 7.44 -0.80 12.40
C LYS A 63 8.79 -1.37 12.83
N SER A 64 9.60 -1.76 11.84
CA SER A 64 10.96 -2.23 12.11
C SER A 64 11.84 -1.08 12.55
N LYS A 65 12.67 -1.27 13.58
CA LYS A 65 13.62 -0.22 14.01
C LYS A 65 14.73 0.05 13.00
N LEU A 66 14.93 -0.88 12.05
CA LEU A 66 15.98 -0.81 11.05
C LEU A 66 15.61 0.06 9.83
N ILE A 67 14.34 0.47 9.73
CA ILE A 67 13.79 1.13 8.55
C ILE A 67 13.38 2.57 8.92
N ASN A 68 13.71 3.52 8.04
CA ASN A 68 13.30 4.92 8.22
C ASN A 68 11.92 5.15 7.61
N TYR A 69 10.92 5.45 8.43
CA TYR A 69 9.56 5.70 7.96
C TYR A 69 9.28 7.19 7.86
N HIS A 70 8.89 7.64 6.66
CA HIS A 70 8.36 8.98 6.43
C HIS A 70 6.87 8.89 6.18
N ARG A 71 6.08 9.59 6.99
CA ARG A 71 4.64 9.68 6.80
C ARG A 71 4.36 10.65 5.65
N ALA A 72 3.76 10.14 4.58
CA ALA A 72 3.19 10.99 3.53
C ALA A 72 1.70 11.18 3.82
N GLN A 73 1.27 12.42 4.03
CA GLN A 73 -0.14 12.76 3.96
C GLN A 73 -0.50 12.88 2.48
N LEU A 74 -1.16 11.86 1.91
CA LEU A 74 -1.81 12.08 0.61
C LEU A 74 -3.00 13.01 0.82
N PRO A 75 -3.26 13.94 -0.12
CA PRO A 75 -4.54 14.62 -0.18
C PRO A 75 -5.62 13.52 -0.24
N GLN A 76 -6.47 13.47 0.79
CA GLN A 76 -7.63 12.58 0.76
C GLN A 76 -8.53 13.07 -0.36
N ASP A 77 -8.62 12.26 -1.41
CA ASP A 77 -9.65 12.37 -2.43
C ASP A 77 -11.01 12.01 -1.80
N ASP A 78 -11.57 12.96 -1.06
CA ASP A 78 -12.92 12.86 -0.49
C ASP A 78 -13.99 12.77 -1.59
N GLU A 79 -13.69 13.33 -2.76
CA GLU A 79 -14.55 13.36 -3.95
C GLU A 79 -14.78 11.95 -4.54
N GLY A 80 -13.74 11.16 -4.71
CA GLY A 80 -13.77 9.80 -5.25
C GLY A 80 -14.47 8.82 -4.30
N LYS A 81 -14.35 9.03 -2.99
CA LYS A 81 -15.06 8.24 -1.97
C LYS A 81 -16.56 8.58 -1.96
N LYS A 82 -16.91 9.85 -2.15
CA LYS A 82 -18.29 10.34 -2.30
C LYS A 82 -18.93 9.83 -3.59
N LEU A 83 -18.21 9.89 -4.72
CA LEU A 83 -18.64 9.36 -6.01
C LEU A 83 -18.92 7.85 -5.95
N LYS A 84 -18.04 7.06 -5.33
CA LYS A 84 -18.27 5.62 -5.13
C LYS A 84 -19.52 5.33 -4.29
N ARG A 85 -19.76 6.10 -3.22
CA ARG A 85 -20.99 5.97 -2.41
C ARG A 85 -22.24 6.32 -3.21
N LEU A 86 -22.20 7.42 -3.97
CA LEU A 86 -23.32 7.83 -4.83
C LEU A 86 -23.63 6.79 -5.90
N LEU A 87 -22.61 6.16 -6.49
CA LEU A 87 -22.77 5.11 -7.50
C LEU A 87 -23.36 3.82 -6.91
N LEU A 88 -22.96 3.44 -5.69
CA LEU A 88 -23.57 2.32 -4.96
C LEU A 88 -25.04 2.57 -4.63
N ILE A 89 -25.37 3.79 -4.17
CA ILE A 89 -26.75 4.18 -3.85
C ILE A 89 -27.61 4.19 -5.12
N SER A 90 -27.11 4.73 -6.24
CA SER A 90 -27.86 4.77 -7.49
C SER A 90 -28.13 3.37 -8.06
N PHE A 91 -27.17 2.45 -7.91
CA PHE A 91 -27.35 1.05 -8.31
C PHE A 91 -28.42 0.35 -7.45
N GLY A 92 -28.37 0.51 -6.13
CA GLY A 92 -29.36 -0.08 -5.22
C GLY A 92 -30.78 0.45 -5.45
N LEU A 93 -30.93 1.77 -5.64
CA LEU A 93 -32.23 2.39 -5.97
C LEU A 93 -32.80 1.86 -7.27
N LYS A 94 -31.96 1.64 -8.29
CA LYS A 94 -32.39 1.11 -9.58
C LYS A 94 -32.91 -0.33 -9.47
N GLN A 95 -32.27 -1.16 -8.65
CA GLN A 95 -32.73 -2.53 -8.36
C GLN A 95 -34.08 -2.53 -7.61
N ILE A 96 -34.25 -1.67 -6.61
CA ILE A 96 -35.52 -1.55 -5.87
C ILE A 96 -36.64 -1.09 -6.81
N LEU A 97 -36.37 -0.09 -7.66
CA LEU A 97 -37.34 0.40 -8.63
C LEU A 97 -37.76 -0.70 -9.61
N LEU A 98 -36.82 -1.52 -10.08
CA LEU A 98 -37.11 -2.65 -10.97
C LEU A 98 -38.02 -3.69 -10.30
N LEU A 99 -37.78 -4.01 -9.02
CA LEU A 99 -38.60 -4.93 -8.24
C LEU A 99 -40.03 -4.39 -8.03
N LEU A 100 -40.17 -3.09 -7.76
CA LEU A 100 -41.49 -2.45 -7.61
C LEU A 100 -42.26 -2.46 -8.93
N LEU A 101 -41.60 -2.19 -10.06
CA LEU A 101 -42.20 -2.25 -11.39
C LEU A 101 -42.68 -3.67 -11.74
N MET A 102 -41.87 -4.70 -11.44
CA MET A 102 -42.25 -6.09 -11.64
C MET A 102 -43.46 -6.47 -10.78
N ASN A 103 -43.51 -6.04 -9.52
CA ASN A 103 -44.66 -6.30 -8.64
C ASN A 103 -45.93 -5.57 -9.10
N PHE A 104 -45.80 -4.34 -9.61
CA PHE A 104 -46.93 -3.57 -10.13
C PHE A 104 -47.53 -4.21 -11.39
N LEU A 105 -46.68 -4.61 -12.35
CA LEU A 105 -47.12 -5.30 -13.57
C LEU A 105 -47.82 -6.64 -13.25
N ASN A 106 -47.30 -7.39 -12.28
CA ASN A 106 -47.91 -8.65 -11.84
C ASN A 106 -49.29 -8.44 -11.18
N MET A 107 -49.50 -7.30 -10.50
CA MET A 107 -50.79 -6.95 -9.91
C MET A 107 -51.84 -6.50 -10.96
N GLU A 108 -51.41 -5.87 -12.05
CA GLU A 108 -52.32 -5.50 -13.15
C GLU A 108 -52.75 -6.72 -13.97
N THR A 109 -51.87 -7.69 -14.19
CA THR A 109 -52.22 -8.95 -14.89
C THR A 109 -53.28 -9.75 -14.14
N ILE A 110 -53.25 -9.76 -12.81
CA ILE A 110 -54.23 -10.49 -11.98
C ILE A 110 -55.62 -9.82 -12.00
N LYS A 111 -55.69 -8.50 -12.25
CA LYS A 111 -56.97 -7.77 -12.34
C LYS A 111 -57.68 -7.89 -13.70
N LEU A 112 -57.00 -8.37 -14.74
CA LEU A 112 -57.55 -8.53 -16.08
C LEU A 112 -58.09 -9.95 -16.35
N GLU A 113 -57.93 -10.89 -15.42
CA GLU A 113 -58.43 -12.28 -15.52
C GLU A 113 -59.77 -12.52 -14.80
N TYR A 114 -60.45 -11.47 -14.33
CA TYR A 114 -61.80 -11.54 -13.74
C TYR A 114 -62.84 -10.73 -14.52
#